data_AF-A0A258GES6-F1
#
_entry.id   AF-A0A258GES6-F1
#
_cell.length_a   1.000
_cell.length_b   1.000
_cell.length_c   1.000
_cell.angle_alpha   90.00
_cell.angle_beta   90.00
_cell.angle_gamma   90.00
#
_symmetry.space_group_name_H-M   'P 1'
#
loop_
_entity.id
_entity.type
_entity.pdbx_description
1 polymer ?
#
loop_
_entity_poly.entity_id
_entity_poly.type
_entity_poly.pdbx_seq_one_letter_code
_entity_poly.pdbx_strand_id
1 'polypeptide(L)'
;MLNRADNELLTRIGPGTPMGAMLREYWVPACRSAILEADGAPERVRLFGENFVAFRATDGRVGFMQEACPHRCASLALARNEDNGLRCIFHGW
;
A
#
# COMPACT_ATOMS: atom_id res chain seq x y z
N MET A 1 -11.93 26.80 17.93
CA MET A 1 -10.95 26.25 16.96
C MET A 1 -9.78 25.71 17.74
N LEU A 2 -9.18 24.59 17.30
CA LEU A 2 -7.97 24.05 17.92
C LEU A 2 -6.80 25.03 17.77
N ASN A 3 -5.86 25.02 18.72
CA ASN A 3 -4.61 25.76 18.55
C ASN A 3 -3.74 25.07 17.47
N ARG A 4 -2.67 25.74 17.02
CA ARG A 4 -1.78 25.22 15.98
C ARG A 4 -1.15 23.87 16.36
N ALA A 5 -0.67 23.74 17.60
CA ALA A 5 -0.01 22.53 18.08
C ALA A 5 -0.97 21.34 18.13
N ASP A 6 -2.19 21.53 18.63
CA ASP A 6 -3.23 20.50 18.66
C ASP A 6 -3.63 20.07 17.24
N ASN A 7 -3.71 21.02 16.31
CA ASN A 7 -4.00 20.72 14.92
C ASN A 7 -2.88 19.87 14.28
N GLU A 8 -1.62 20.26 14.49
CA GLU A 8 -0.48 19.49 13.98
C GLU A 8 -0.40 18.08 14.59
N LEU A 9 -0.67 17.94 15.89
CA LEU A 9 -0.69 16.66 16.59
C LEU A 9 -1.77 15.71 16.02
N LEU A 10 -2.97 16.24 15.74
CA LEU A 10 -4.13 15.42 15.36
C LEU A 10 -4.27 15.19 13.85
N THR A 11 -3.70 16.04 12.99
CA THR A 11 -3.96 15.97 11.53
C THR A 11 -2.78 15.52 10.69
N ARG A 12 -1.56 15.52 11.25
CA ARG A 12 -0.40 14.96 10.55
C ARG A 12 -0.41 13.44 10.73
N ILE A 13 -0.64 12.73 9.62
CA ILE A 13 -0.80 11.26 9.60
C ILE A 13 0.32 10.52 8.88
N GLY A 14 1.36 11.24 8.44
CA GLY A 14 2.50 10.65 7.73
C GLY A 14 3.40 9.80 8.63
N PRO A 15 4.42 9.12 8.06
CA PRO A 15 5.44 8.44 8.85
C PRO A 15 6.08 9.37 9.89
N GLY A 16 6.33 8.85 11.09
CA GLY A 16 6.97 9.60 12.19
C GLY A 16 6.08 10.60 12.93
N THR A 17 4.78 10.67 12.59
CA THR A 17 3.83 11.56 13.28
C THR A 17 3.04 10.81 14.36
N PRO A 18 2.66 11.43 15.49
CA PRO A 18 1.93 10.75 16.55
C PRO A 18 0.59 10.17 16.09
N MET A 19 -0.21 10.94 15.34
CA MET A 19 -1.47 10.43 14.79
C MET A 19 -1.24 9.37 13.71
N GLY A 20 -0.21 9.51 12.88
CA GLY A 20 0.16 8.49 11.89
C GLY A 20 0.56 7.16 12.54
N ALA A 21 1.24 7.18 13.69
CA ALA A 21 1.53 5.98 14.47
C ALA A 21 0.25 5.37 15.06
N MET A 22 -0.57 6.21 15.71
CA MET A 22 -1.84 5.76 16.29
C MET A 22 -2.75 5.08 15.27
N LEU A 23 -2.94 5.67 14.09
CA LEU A 23 -3.83 5.12 13.06
C LEU A 23 -3.38 3.76 12.50
N ARG A 24 -2.08 3.44 12.55
CA ARG A 24 -1.53 2.14 12.08
C ARG A 24 -1.76 1.00 13.04
N GLU A 25 -2.14 1.30 14.28
CA GLU A 25 -2.57 0.29 15.26
C GLU A 25 -4.01 -0.19 15.02
N TYR A 26 -4.69 0.32 13.98
CA TYR A 26 -6.07 -0.03 13.65
C TYR A 26 -6.21 -0.61 12.24
N TRP A 27 -7.23 -1.46 12.08
CA TRP A 27 -7.66 -1.93 10.78
C TRP A 27 -8.33 -0.82 9.98
N VAL A 28 -7.81 -0.56 8.77
CA VAL A 28 -8.31 0.47 7.86
C VAL A 28 -8.65 -0.15 6.50
N PRO A 29 -9.87 0.04 5.99
CA PRO A 29 -10.21 -0.37 4.63
C PRO A 29 -9.32 0.34 3.60
N ALA A 30 -8.62 -0.45 2.78
CA ALA A 30 -7.62 0.05 1.84
C ALA A 30 -8.15 0.21 0.40
N CYS A 31 -8.95 -0.76 -0.06
CA CYS A 31 -9.60 -0.75 -1.37
C CYS A 31 -10.79 -1.71 -1.40
N ARG A 32 -11.61 -1.66 -2.46
CA ARG A 32 -12.73 -2.61 -2.66
C ARG A 32 -12.18 -3.91 -3.23
N SER A 33 -12.40 -5.03 -2.56
CA SER A 33 -11.94 -6.37 -3.01
C SER A 33 -12.29 -6.71 -4.47
N ALA A 34 -13.43 -6.21 -4.97
CA ALA A 34 -13.92 -6.47 -6.33
C ALA A 34 -13.11 -5.80 -7.46
N ILE A 35 -12.20 -4.86 -7.15
CA ILE A 35 -11.30 -4.29 -8.16
C ILE A 35 -10.07 -5.20 -8.39
N LEU A 36 -9.79 -6.12 -7.46
CA LEU A 36 -8.64 -7.01 -7.54
C LEU A 36 -9.03 -8.30 -8.26
N GLU A 37 -8.59 -8.43 -9.50
CA GLU A 37 -8.70 -9.64 -10.30
C GLU A 37 -7.55 -10.60 -9.98
N ALA A 38 -7.83 -11.91 -9.90
CA ALA A 38 -6.79 -12.92 -9.72
C ALA A 38 -5.83 -12.90 -10.92
N ASP A 39 -4.52 -12.85 -10.65
CA ASP A 39 -3.45 -12.63 -11.64
C ASP A 39 -3.60 -11.31 -12.45
N GLY A 40 -4.50 -10.42 -12.02
CA GLY A 40 -4.73 -9.11 -12.61
C GLY A 40 -3.67 -8.09 -12.22
N ALA A 41 -3.77 -6.91 -12.84
CA ALA A 41 -2.86 -5.80 -12.56
C ALA A 41 -2.89 -5.40 -11.07
N PRO A 42 -1.73 -5.12 -10.44
CA PRO A 42 -1.70 -4.62 -9.08
C PRO A 42 -2.29 -3.22 -8.99
N GLU A 43 -3.08 -2.97 -7.96
CA GLU A 43 -3.74 -1.69 -7.70
C GLU A 43 -2.92 -0.82 -6.76
N ARG A 44 -2.73 0.44 -7.12
CA ARG A 44 -2.04 1.42 -6.27
C ARG A 44 -2.95 1.81 -5.11
N VAL A 45 -2.40 1.81 -3.90
CA VAL A 45 -3.09 2.25 -2.70
C VAL A 45 -2.22 3.24 -1.94
N ARG A 46 -2.78 4.42 -1.60
CA ARG A 46 -2.11 5.39 -0.74
C ARG A 46 -2.80 5.48 0.61
N LEU A 47 -2.07 5.17 1.68
CA LEU A 47 -2.54 5.24 3.07
C LEU A 47 -1.48 5.91 3.93
N PHE A 48 -1.91 6.80 4.83
CA PHE A 48 -1.04 7.43 5.83
C PHE A 48 0.26 8.03 5.27
N GLY A 49 0.17 8.62 4.06
CA GLY A 49 1.31 9.25 3.40
C GLY A 49 2.26 8.29 2.67
N GLU A 50 2.01 6.98 2.68
CA GLU A 50 2.83 5.96 2.02
C GLU A 50 2.09 5.27 0.86
N ASN A 51 2.87 4.73 -0.07
CA ASN A 51 2.35 4.06 -1.26
C ASN A 51 2.53 2.55 -1.16
N PHE A 52 1.46 1.83 -1.46
CA PHE A 52 1.34 0.39 -1.43
C PHE A 52 0.77 -0.12 -2.75
N VAL A 53 0.89 -1.43 -2.96
CA VAL A 53 0.19 -2.17 -3.99
C VAL A 53 -0.68 -3.25 -3.35
N ALA A 54 -1.90 -3.36 -3.84
CA ALA A 54 -2.82 -4.46 -3.53
C ALA A 54 -2.98 -5.33 -4.78
N PHE A 55 -3.02 -6.65 -4.62
CA PHE A 55 -3.25 -7.57 -5.73
C PHE A 55 -3.97 -8.82 -5.24
N ARG A 56 -4.58 -9.57 -6.16
CA ARG A 56 -5.13 -10.90 -5.86
C ARG A 56 -4.27 -11.95 -6.52
N ALA A 57 -3.67 -12.81 -5.70
CA ALA A 57 -2.85 -13.92 -6.14
C ALA A 57 -3.67 -14.95 -6.94
N THR A 58 -2.98 -15.84 -7.65
CA THR A 58 -3.55 -16.96 -8.41
C THR A 58 -4.51 -17.81 -7.56
N ASP A 59 -4.17 -18.06 -6.29
CA ASP A 59 -4.98 -18.80 -5.34
C ASP A 59 -6.15 -18.01 -4.72
N GLY A 60 -6.34 -16.77 -5.16
CA GLY A 60 -7.42 -15.88 -4.72
C GLY A 60 -7.12 -15.08 -3.45
N ARG A 61 -6.01 -15.30 -2.76
CA ARG A 61 -5.61 -14.51 -1.58
C ARG A 61 -5.23 -13.09 -1.98
N VAL A 62 -5.50 -12.13 -1.09
CA VAL A 62 -5.09 -10.74 -1.29
C VAL A 62 -3.67 -10.54 -0.77
N GLY A 63 -2.80 -9.99 -1.60
CA GLY A 63 -1.51 -9.45 -1.21
C GLY A 63 -1.57 -7.94 -1.04
N PHE A 64 -0.84 -7.42 -0.04
CA PHE A 64 -0.71 -5.98 0.21
C PHE A 64 0.72 -5.69 0.69
N MET A 65 1.46 -4.87 -0.05
CA MET A 65 2.87 -4.57 0.26
C MET A 65 3.28 -3.19 -0.23
N GLN A 66 4.47 -2.71 0.14
CA GLN A 66 4.97 -1.43 -0.37
C GLN A 66 5.04 -1.42 -1.90
N GLU A 67 4.74 -0.26 -2.50
CA GLU A 67 4.81 -0.10 -3.96
C GLU A 67 6.26 -0.21 -4.47
N ALA A 68 7.23 0.26 -3.69
CA ALA A 68 8.63 0.26 -4.10
C ALA A 68 9.23 -1.14 -4.02
N CYS A 69 9.67 -1.67 -5.17
CA CYS A 69 10.42 -2.91 -5.25
C CYS A 69 11.69 -2.81 -4.37
N PRO A 70 11.94 -3.73 -3.43
CA PRO A 70 13.07 -3.60 -2.51
C PRO A 70 14.46 -3.69 -3.19
N HIS A 71 14.54 -4.10 -4.46
CA HIS A 71 15.81 -4.16 -5.20
C HIS A 71 16.28 -2.77 -5.64
N ARG A 72 15.48 -2.03 -6.43
CA ARG A 72 15.85 -0.73 -7.00
C ARG A 72 14.67 0.27 -7.04
N CYS A 73 13.68 0.07 -6.18
CA CYS A 73 12.51 0.95 -6.01
C CYS A 73 11.63 1.15 -7.26
N ALA A 74 11.72 0.26 -8.25
CA ALA A 74 10.75 0.23 -9.34
C ALA A 74 9.33 0.04 -8.78
N SER A 75 8.36 0.72 -9.38
CA SER A 75 6.96 0.61 -8.95
C SER A 75 6.40 -0.78 -9.24
N LEU A 76 6.03 -1.51 -8.19
CA LEU A 76 5.35 -2.81 -8.29
C LEU A 76 3.92 -2.68 -8.79
N ALA A 77 3.37 -1.47 -8.92
CA ALA A 77 2.10 -1.27 -9.63
C ALA A 77 2.22 -1.59 -11.12
N LEU A 78 3.44 -1.66 -11.64
CA LEU A 78 3.74 -2.09 -13.01
C LEU A 78 4.15 -3.57 -13.07
N ALA A 79 4.22 -4.28 -11.93
CA ALA A 79 4.63 -5.69 -11.88
C ALA A 79 3.60 -6.60 -12.56
N ARG A 80 4.06 -7.78 -12.97
CA ARG A 80 3.16 -8.88 -13.35
C ARG A 80 2.76 -9.63 -12.09
N ASN A 81 1.48 -9.91 -11.95
CA ASN A 81 0.94 -10.74 -10.88
C ASN A 81 0.84 -12.18 -11.40
N GLU A 82 1.74 -13.05 -10.94
CA GLU A 82 1.89 -14.41 -11.43
C GLU A 82 2.45 -15.32 -10.31
N ASP A 83 2.11 -16.60 -10.32
CA ASP A 83 2.61 -17.61 -9.39
C ASP A 83 2.46 -17.22 -7.90
N ASN A 84 1.31 -16.64 -7.54
CA ASN A 84 1.03 -16.09 -6.20
C ASN A 84 2.00 -14.99 -5.72
N GLY A 85 2.63 -14.25 -6.64
CA GLY A 85 3.54 -13.16 -6.33
C GLY A 85 3.53 -12.04 -7.37
N LEU A 86 4.26 -10.96 -7.06
CA LEU A 86 4.50 -9.88 -8.00
C LEU A 86 5.90 -10.01 -8.58
N ARG A 87 6.00 -10.23 -9.88
CA ARG A 87 7.26 -10.19 -10.62
C ARG A 87 7.54 -8.77 -11.10
N CYS A 88 8.57 -8.15 -10.54
CA CYS A 88 8.95 -6.78 -10.89
C CYS A 88 9.39 -6.68 -12.36
N ILE A 89 8.83 -5.73 -13.11
CA ILE A 89 9.16 -5.54 -14.54
C ILE A 89 10.60 -5.13 -14.80
N PHE A 90 11.33 -4.65 -13.79
CA PHE A 90 12.69 -4.16 -14.00
C PHE A 90 13.69 -5.31 -14.14
N HIS A 91 13.69 -6.27 -13.21
CA HIS A 91 14.68 -7.36 -13.17
C HIS A 91 14.06 -8.74 -12.90
N GLY A 92 12.74 -8.85 -12.90
CA GLY A 92 12.05 -10.11 -12.63
C GLY A 92 12.17 -10.65 -11.22
N TRP A 93 12.58 -9.79 -10.26
CA TRP A 93 12.63 -10.12 -8.84
C TRP A 93 11.24 -10.42 -8.28
#